data_AF-A0A537E3W6-F1
#
_entry.id   AF-A0A537E3W6-F1
#
_cell.length_a   1.000
_cell.length_b   1.000
_cell.length_c   1.000
_cell.angle_alpha   90.00
_cell.angle_beta   90.00
_cell.angle_gamma   90.00
#
_symmetry.space_group_name_H-M   'P 1'
#
loop_
_entity.id
_entity.type
_entity.pdbx_description
1 polymer ?
#
loop_
_entity_poly.entity_id
_entity_poly.type
_entity_poly.pdbx_seq_one_letter_code
_entity_poly.pdbx_strand_id
1 'polypeptide(L)'
;MTDGKPASPRFAELRSFIERRPWSVISWSAGLSAMAFIVFYGLQATTNPQVGIQFVQSEWPDPSIFPYFYAKPITWFAYFSFVYWAAGLESNKEHFLKFSPRARNMLFLVTALVAFASFYEIFYNFMVWLALEVLTTNCRPFPCNPDQVASIFDLRSPLNLVFATKIVTTAFGLSMYSLWFLHRVDVETERQNRTTKTVDMDVKAPMGNPVRKPIEIGARLVVQQPIDPTVDKT
;
A
#
# COMPACT_ATOMS: atom_id res chain seq x y z
N MET A 1 44.78 -18.31 2.84
CA MET A 1 43.67 -19.26 2.97
C MET A 1 43.10 -19.10 4.37
N THR A 2 42.00 -18.36 4.53
CA THR A 2 41.36 -18.16 5.83
C THR A 2 40.10 -19.01 5.89
N ASP A 3 40.16 -20.05 6.73
CA ASP A 3 39.09 -21.00 6.98
C ASP A 3 37.79 -20.31 7.41
N GLY A 4 36.73 -20.66 6.71
CA GLY A 4 35.37 -20.21 6.98
C GLY A 4 34.89 -20.77 8.31
N LYS A 5 34.75 -19.88 9.29
CA LYS A 5 34.09 -20.17 10.56
C LYS A 5 32.66 -20.68 10.26
N PRO A 6 32.25 -21.88 10.71
CA PRO A 6 30.91 -22.38 10.43
C PRO A 6 29.89 -21.44 11.06
N ALA A 7 29.00 -20.89 10.22
CA ALA A 7 27.90 -20.05 10.69
C ALA A 7 27.10 -20.83 11.74
N SER A 8 26.89 -20.21 12.91
CA SER A 8 26.16 -20.84 14.01
C SER A 8 24.80 -21.35 13.52
N PRO A 9 24.36 -22.56 13.91
CA PRO A 9 23.15 -23.21 13.41
C PRO A 9 21.90 -22.32 13.55
N ARG A 10 21.88 -21.45 14.57
CA ARG A 10 20.82 -20.47 14.82
C ARG A 10 20.70 -19.40 13.72
N PHE A 11 21.81 -18.99 13.10
CA PHE A 11 21.80 -18.03 11.99
C PHE A 11 21.32 -18.66 10.69
N ALA A 12 21.66 -19.93 10.45
CA ALA A 12 21.18 -20.67 9.30
C ALA A 12 19.65 -20.88 9.38
N GLU A 13 19.13 -21.24 10.55
CA GLU A 13 17.69 -21.35 10.79
C GLU A 13 16.97 -20.01 10.61
N LEU A 14 17.48 -18.93 11.21
CA LEU A 14 16.89 -17.59 11.07
C LEU A 14 16.84 -17.14 9.61
N ARG A 15 17.94 -17.34 8.86
CA ARG A 15 17.99 -17.01 7.44
C ARG A 15 16.95 -17.81 6.65
N SER A 16 16.85 -19.12 6.91
CA SER A 16 15.86 -19.96 6.23
C SER A 16 14.41 -19.56 6.56
N PHE A 17 14.15 -19.08 7.78
CA PHE A 17 12.84 -18.56 8.16
C PHE A 17 12.50 -17.26 7.42
N ILE A 18 13.46 -16.34 7.32
CA ILE A 18 13.32 -15.08 6.58
C ILE A 18 13.07 -15.36 5.09
N GLU A 19 13.81 -16.31 4.50
CA GLU A 19 13.65 -16.70 3.09
C GLU A 19 12.28 -17.34 2.82
N ARG A 20 11.70 -18.06 3.78
CA ARG A 20 10.38 -18.71 3.63
C ARG A 20 9.21 -17.74 3.72
N ARG A 21 9.32 -16.67 4.49
CA ARG A 21 8.20 -15.73 4.76
C ARG A 21 8.65 -14.26 4.74
N PRO A 22 9.24 -13.78 3.63
CA PRO A 22 9.86 -12.45 3.57
C PRO A 22 8.85 -11.34 3.88
N TRP A 23 7.64 -11.41 3.30
CA TRP A 23 6.58 -10.43 3.51
C TRP A 23 6.12 -10.35 4.97
N SER A 24 6.03 -11.49 5.65
CA SER A 24 5.60 -11.51 7.06
C SER A 24 6.66 -10.90 7.96
N VAL A 25 7.94 -11.22 7.74
CA VAL A 25 9.05 -10.63 8.52
C VAL A 25 9.11 -9.12 8.32
N ILE A 26 9.01 -8.65 7.06
CA ILE A 26 8.98 -7.21 6.75
C ILE A 26 7.80 -6.54 7.46
N SER A 27 6.60 -7.12 7.35
CA SER A 27 5.40 -6.59 8.02
C SER A 27 5.62 -6.47 9.53
N TRP A 28 5.96 -7.56 10.22
CA TRP A 28 6.16 -7.55 11.67
C TRP A 28 7.25 -6.58 12.12
N SER A 29 8.38 -6.53 11.41
CA SER A 29 9.46 -5.59 11.73
C SER A 29 8.99 -4.13 11.63
N ALA A 30 8.29 -3.77 10.56
CA ALA A 30 7.74 -2.43 10.37
C ALA A 30 6.65 -2.11 11.40
N GLY A 31 5.79 -3.07 11.74
CA GLY A 31 4.76 -2.90 12.77
C GLY A 31 5.35 -2.63 14.15
N LEU A 32 6.40 -3.36 14.53
CA LEU A 32 7.14 -3.12 15.77
C LEU A 32 7.80 -1.74 15.78
N SER A 33 8.40 -1.32 14.66
CA SER A 33 8.95 0.05 14.53
C SER A 33 7.87 1.12 14.68
N ALA A 34 6.74 1.00 13.97
CA ALA A 34 5.62 1.94 14.10
C ALA A 34 5.11 2.04 15.55
N MET A 35 4.97 0.88 16.22
CA MET A 35 4.58 0.81 17.62
C MET A 35 5.60 1.48 18.54
N ALA A 36 6.90 1.30 18.29
CA ALA A 36 7.95 1.97 19.06
C ALA A 36 7.85 3.49 18.96
N PHE A 37 7.59 4.05 17.77
CA PHE A 37 7.37 5.49 17.61
C PHE A 37 6.14 5.98 18.37
N ILE A 38 5.00 5.28 18.27
CA ILE A 38 3.79 5.64 19.03
C ILE A 38 4.06 5.62 20.53
N VAL A 39 4.65 4.53 21.05
CA VAL A 39 4.85 4.38 22.49
C VAL A 39 5.85 5.40 22.99
N PHE A 40 7.00 5.54 22.33
CA PHE A 40 8.07 6.45 22.79
C PHE A 40 7.63 7.92 22.80
N TYR A 41 6.99 8.40 21.72
CA TYR A 41 6.54 9.80 21.65
C TYR A 41 5.18 10.02 22.33
N GLY A 42 4.35 8.99 22.43
CA GLY A 42 3.10 9.02 23.20
C GLY A 42 3.34 9.11 24.70
N LEU A 43 4.34 8.41 25.23
CA LEU A 43 4.75 8.52 26.64
C LEU A 43 5.34 9.90 26.99
N GLN A 44 5.81 10.65 25.99
CA GLN A 44 6.28 12.03 26.17
C GLN A 44 5.14 13.07 26.12
N ALA A 45 3.89 12.65 25.85
CA ALA A 45 2.72 13.53 25.78
C ALA A 45 2.15 13.91 27.16
N THR A 46 3.01 14.17 28.15
CA THR A 46 2.59 14.35 29.56
C THR A 46 2.32 15.80 29.96
N THR A 47 2.75 16.78 29.17
CA THR A 47 2.73 18.20 29.58
C THR A 47 1.97 19.14 28.64
N ASN A 48 1.66 18.73 27.41
CA ASN A 48 1.03 19.60 26.42
C ASN A 48 -0.43 19.20 26.18
N PRO A 49 -1.40 20.15 26.26
CA PRO A 49 -2.81 19.85 26.01
C PRO A 49 -3.12 19.56 24.53
N GLN A 50 -2.20 19.85 23.60
CA GLN A 50 -2.38 19.56 22.18
C GLN A 50 -2.06 18.10 21.86
N VAL A 51 -3.05 17.37 21.34
CA VAL A 51 -2.86 15.97 20.94
C VAL A 51 -1.97 15.91 19.70
N GLY A 52 -0.94 15.05 19.75
CA GLY A 52 -0.05 14.77 18.62
C GLY A 52 1.13 15.72 18.45
N ILE A 53 1.21 16.79 19.25
CA ILE A 53 2.26 17.81 19.12
C ILE A 53 3.68 17.25 19.29
N GLN A 54 3.86 16.28 20.19
CA GLN A 54 5.18 15.65 20.46
C GLN A 54 5.75 14.91 19.23
N PHE A 55 4.86 14.44 18.36
CA PHE A 55 5.25 13.75 17.14
C PHE A 55 5.64 14.70 16.01
N VAL A 56 5.41 16.00 16.18
CA VAL A 56 5.61 17.04 15.16
C VAL A 56 6.73 17.99 15.57
N GLN A 57 6.88 18.31 16.85
CA GLN A 57 7.88 19.26 17.34
C GLN A 57 9.30 18.70 17.46
N SER A 58 9.46 17.38 17.35
CA SER A 58 10.76 16.73 17.38
C SER A 58 11.12 16.20 15.98
N GLU A 59 12.42 16.02 15.77
CA GLU A 59 12.97 15.42 14.57
C GLU A 59 13.78 14.19 14.97
N TRP A 60 13.66 13.13 14.17
CA TRP A 60 14.40 11.90 14.39
C TRP A 60 14.94 11.35 13.06
N PRO A 61 16.17 10.81 13.05
CA PRO A 61 17.25 11.12 14.00
C PRO A 61 17.56 12.63 14.05
N ASP A 62 18.31 13.08 15.06
CA ASP A 62 18.67 14.49 15.22
C ASP A 62 19.41 15.01 13.96
N PRO A 63 18.96 16.12 13.34
CA PRO A 63 19.58 16.67 12.13
C PRO A 63 21.05 17.04 12.30
N SER A 64 21.49 17.34 13.52
CA SER A 64 22.91 17.59 13.81
C SER A 64 23.78 16.36 13.61
N ILE A 65 23.19 15.16 13.71
CA ILE A 65 23.86 13.87 13.52
C ILE A 65 23.63 13.37 12.09
N PHE A 66 22.40 13.50 11.57
CA PHE A 66 21.99 13.01 10.25
C PHE A 66 21.29 14.10 9.43
N PRO A 67 22.04 15.05 8.84
CA PRO A 67 21.47 16.27 8.23
C PRO A 67 20.71 16.03 6.92
N TYR A 68 20.82 14.84 6.32
CA TYR A 68 20.13 14.50 5.06
C TYR A 68 19.03 13.45 5.24
N PHE A 69 18.92 12.85 6.42
CA PHE A 69 17.98 11.75 6.67
C PHE A 69 17.36 11.88 8.05
N TYR A 70 16.47 12.85 8.16
CA TYR A 70 15.66 13.08 9.36
C TYR A 70 14.23 13.39 8.93
N ALA A 71 13.29 13.06 9.80
CA ALA A 71 11.90 13.44 9.64
C ALA A 71 11.22 13.51 10.99
N LYS A 72 10.05 14.16 11.02
CA LYS A 72 9.18 14.15 12.20
C LYS A 72 8.77 12.70 12.54
N PRO A 73 8.70 12.33 13.82
CA PRO A 73 8.26 11.00 14.27
C PRO A 73 6.97 10.50 13.62
N ILE A 74 5.99 11.40 13.43
CA ILE A 74 4.74 11.07 12.75
C ILE A 74 4.95 10.59 11.30
N THR A 75 5.98 11.10 10.62
CA THR A 75 6.34 10.69 9.25
C THR A 75 6.94 9.28 9.26
N TRP A 76 7.82 8.97 10.22
CA TRP A 76 8.33 7.61 10.38
C TRP A 76 7.21 6.62 10.69
N PHE A 77 6.33 6.98 11.62
CA PHE A 77 5.14 6.20 11.92
C PHE A 77 4.32 5.91 10.65
N ALA A 78 4.07 6.93 9.81
CA ALA A 78 3.34 6.76 8.56
C ALA A 78 4.01 5.76 7.62
N TYR A 79 5.32 5.88 7.40
CA TYR A 79 6.07 4.97 6.53
C TYR A 79 6.08 3.54 7.06
N PHE A 80 6.38 3.34 8.34
CA PHE A 80 6.38 2.02 8.95
C PHE A 80 4.98 1.39 8.97
N SER A 81 3.93 2.19 9.20
CA SER A 81 2.54 1.72 9.13
C SER A 81 2.15 1.28 7.72
N PHE A 82 2.55 2.05 6.70
CA PHE A 82 2.31 1.68 5.31
C PHE A 82 3.02 0.38 4.93
N VAL A 83 4.29 0.23 5.30
CA VAL A 83 5.07 -1.00 5.03
C VAL A 83 4.49 -2.19 5.79
N TYR A 84 4.15 -2.00 7.08
CA TYR A 84 3.46 -3.01 7.90
C TYR A 84 2.21 -3.53 7.20
N TRP A 85 1.35 -2.61 6.76
CA TRP A 85 0.08 -2.93 6.13
C TRP A 85 0.26 -3.60 4.76
N ALA A 86 1.06 -3.01 3.88
CA ALA A 86 1.29 -3.50 2.53
C ALA A 86 1.91 -4.91 2.52
N ALA A 87 2.99 -5.10 3.27
CA ALA A 87 3.61 -6.41 3.42
C ALA A 87 2.70 -7.40 4.17
N GLY A 88 1.88 -6.91 5.10
CA GLY A 88 0.88 -7.70 5.81
C GLY A 88 -0.17 -8.28 4.87
N LEU A 89 -0.71 -7.47 3.96
CA LEU A 89 -1.64 -7.92 2.92
C LEU A 89 -1.00 -8.94 1.99
N GLU A 90 0.23 -8.69 1.52
CA GLU A 90 0.96 -9.63 0.66
C GLU A 90 1.22 -10.97 1.35
N SER A 91 1.58 -10.96 2.63
CA SER A 91 1.81 -12.19 3.40
C SER A 91 0.53 -13.03 3.59
N ASN A 92 -0.64 -12.42 3.52
CA ASN A 92 -1.94 -13.07 3.70
C ASN A 92 -2.70 -13.30 2.38
N LYS A 93 -2.06 -13.07 1.21
CA LYS A 93 -2.71 -13.16 -0.10
C LYS A 93 -3.49 -14.46 -0.33
N GLU A 94 -2.94 -15.60 0.08
CA GLU A 94 -3.61 -16.91 -0.05
C GLU A 94 -4.93 -16.99 0.70
N HIS A 95 -5.05 -16.27 1.82
CA HIS A 95 -6.29 -16.22 2.60
C HIS A 95 -7.36 -15.40 1.85
N PHE A 96 -6.97 -14.26 1.27
CA PHE A 96 -7.88 -13.40 0.50
C PHE A 96 -8.37 -14.06 -0.80
N LEU A 97 -7.54 -14.90 -1.45
CA LEU A 97 -7.97 -15.68 -2.62
C LEU A 97 -9.10 -16.66 -2.30
N LYS A 98 -9.18 -17.15 -1.05
CA LYS A 98 -10.22 -18.09 -0.59
C LYS A 98 -11.53 -17.39 -0.20
N PHE A 99 -11.58 -16.06 -0.21
CA PHE A 99 -12.80 -15.33 0.13
C PHE A 99 -13.87 -15.44 -0.94
N SER A 100 -15.12 -15.48 -0.49
CA SER A 100 -16.27 -15.41 -1.40
C SER A 100 -16.30 -14.07 -2.16
N PRO A 101 -16.84 -14.03 -3.39
CA PRO A 101 -16.96 -12.79 -4.15
C PRO A 101 -17.70 -11.69 -3.38
N ARG A 102 -18.73 -12.06 -2.61
CA ARG A 102 -19.50 -11.11 -1.77
C ARG A 102 -18.63 -10.47 -0.69
N ALA A 103 -17.80 -11.26 -0.01
CA ALA A 103 -16.91 -10.74 1.02
C ALA A 103 -15.86 -9.79 0.43
N ARG A 104 -15.28 -10.13 -0.73
CA ARG A 104 -14.33 -9.25 -1.43
C ARG A 104 -14.96 -7.94 -1.88
N ASN A 105 -16.18 -7.99 -2.43
CA ASN A 105 -16.91 -6.80 -2.84
C ASN A 105 -17.24 -5.88 -1.65
N MET A 106 -17.66 -6.46 -0.51
CA MET A 106 -17.89 -5.69 0.71
C MET A 106 -16.59 -5.05 1.23
N LEU A 107 -15.49 -5.81 1.28
CA LEU A 107 -14.18 -5.28 1.67
C LEU A 107 -13.74 -4.14 0.74
N PHE A 108 -13.93 -4.30 -0.58
CA PHE A 108 -13.62 -3.27 -1.56
C PHE A 108 -14.44 -2.00 -1.32
N LEU A 109 -15.76 -2.13 -1.13
CA LEU A 109 -16.66 -1.00 -0.88
C LEU A 109 -16.31 -0.25 0.41
N VAL A 110 -16.10 -0.97 1.51
CA VAL A 110 -15.71 -0.36 2.79
C VAL A 110 -14.37 0.35 2.65
N THR A 111 -13.39 -0.30 2.02
CA THR A 111 -12.07 0.32 1.79
C THR A 111 -12.17 1.56 0.92
N ALA A 112 -13.01 1.55 -0.13
CA ALA A 112 -13.26 2.70 -0.99
C ALA A 112 -13.90 3.86 -0.23
N LEU A 113 -14.82 3.57 0.69
CA LEU A 113 -15.40 4.57 1.57
C LEU A 113 -14.34 5.21 2.49
N VAL A 114 -13.45 4.40 3.07
CA VAL A 114 -12.32 4.92 3.86
C VAL A 114 -11.39 5.78 3.01
N ALA A 115 -11.08 5.36 1.78
CA ALA A 115 -10.27 6.15 0.85
C ALA A 115 -10.93 7.49 0.52
N PHE A 116 -12.23 7.50 0.23
CA PHE A 116 -12.98 8.72 -0.04
C PHE A 116 -13.03 9.66 1.17
N ALA A 117 -13.35 9.13 2.35
CA ALA A 117 -13.43 9.91 3.59
C ALA A 117 -12.06 10.51 3.96
N SER A 118 -10.99 9.71 3.88
CA SER A 118 -9.64 10.20 4.16
C SER A 118 -9.15 11.20 3.11
N PHE A 119 -9.47 10.99 1.82
CA PHE A 119 -9.18 11.98 0.78
C PHE A 119 -9.87 13.31 1.05
N TYR A 120 -11.16 13.29 1.37
CA TYR A 120 -11.90 14.49 1.78
C TYR A 120 -11.24 15.20 2.97
N GLU A 121 -10.90 14.45 4.02
CA GLU A 121 -10.28 14.98 5.23
C GLU A 121 -8.89 15.60 4.97
N ILE A 122 -8.12 15.09 3.99
CA ILE A 122 -6.87 15.73 3.58
C ILE A 122 -7.14 17.15 3.09
N PHE A 123 -8.07 17.33 2.14
CA PHE A 123 -8.41 18.67 1.64
C PHE A 123 -8.98 19.56 2.72
N TYR A 124 -9.88 19.03 3.55
CA TYR A 124 -10.44 19.77 4.67
C TYR A 124 -9.32 20.30 5.59
N ASN A 125 -8.38 19.45 6.00
CA ASN A 125 -7.26 19.86 6.85
C ASN A 125 -6.34 20.88 6.16
N PHE A 126 -6.05 20.73 4.87
CA PHE A 126 -5.29 21.74 4.11
C PHE A 126 -6.02 23.08 4.03
N MET A 127 -7.33 23.09 3.82
CA MET A 127 -8.13 24.32 3.76
C MET A 127 -8.19 25.02 5.12
N VAL A 128 -8.40 24.27 6.21
CA VAL A 128 -8.35 24.80 7.58
C VAL A 128 -6.96 25.36 7.90
N TRP A 129 -5.91 24.66 7.48
CA TRP A 129 -4.53 25.08 7.69
C TRP A 129 -4.24 26.42 7.00
N LEU A 130 -4.54 26.53 5.70
CA LEU A 130 -4.36 27.75 4.92
C LEU A 130 -5.17 28.92 5.50
N ALA A 131 -6.42 28.67 5.91
CA ALA A 131 -7.25 29.70 6.55
C ALA A 131 -6.63 30.17 7.87
N LEU A 132 -6.12 29.25 8.69
CA LEU A 132 -5.49 29.56 9.96
C LEU A 132 -4.20 30.36 9.81
N GLU A 133 -3.35 30.03 8.83
CA GLU A 133 -2.12 30.80 8.58
C GLU A 133 -2.41 32.26 8.22
N VAL A 134 -3.48 32.51 7.47
CA VAL A 134 -3.87 33.88 7.08
C VAL A 134 -4.53 34.63 8.24
N LEU A 135 -5.38 33.97 9.01
CA LEU A 135 -6.14 34.60 10.10
C LEU A 135 -5.32 34.81 11.37
N THR A 136 -4.25 34.03 11.57
CA THR A 136 -3.44 34.10 12.79
C THR A 136 -2.32 35.13 12.62
N THR A 137 -2.57 36.36 13.09
CA THR A 137 -1.61 37.48 12.98
C THR A 137 -0.68 37.62 14.20
N ASN A 138 -0.91 36.85 15.27
CA ASN A 138 -0.25 37.01 16.57
C ASN A 138 0.95 36.06 16.81
N CYS A 139 1.41 35.34 15.80
CA CYS A 139 2.54 34.41 15.90
C CYS A 139 3.88 35.10 15.54
N ARG A 140 4.97 34.72 16.21
CA ARG A 140 6.33 35.20 15.93
C ARG A 140 7.29 34.01 15.74
N PRO A 141 8.07 33.95 14.65
CA PRO A 141 8.04 34.83 13.47
C PRO A 141 6.76 34.63 12.63
N PHE A 142 6.42 35.63 11.81
CA PHE A 142 5.37 35.52 10.79
C PHE A 142 6.02 35.14 9.45
N PRO A 143 5.44 34.23 8.64
CA PRO A 143 4.18 33.50 8.84
C PRO A 143 4.24 32.47 9.97
N CYS A 144 3.08 32.13 10.57
CA CYS A 144 3.03 31.16 11.67
C CYS A 144 3.67 29.84 11.25
N ASN A 145 4.43 29.22 12.16
CA ASN A 145 4.92 27.87 11.92
C ASN A 145 3.71 26.90 11.85
N PRO A 146 3.51 26.19 10.73
CA PRO A 146 2.40 25.25 10.57
C PRO A 146 2.37 24.14 11.63
N ASP A 147 3.53 23.79 12.18
CA ASP A 147 3.68 22.78 13.22
C ASP A 147 3.03 23.16 14.55
N GLN A 148 2.73 24.44 14.74
CA GLN A 148 2.12 24.97 15.97
C GLN A 148 0.63 25.26 15.79
N VAL A 149 0.10 25.11 14.57
CA VAL A 149 -1.31 25.32 14.26
C VAL A 149 -2.11 24.13 14.77
N ALA A 150 -3.07 24.42 15.65
CA ALA A 150 -4.00 23.44 16.18
C ALA A 150 -5.44 23.85 15.86
N SER A 151 -6.35 22.86 15.88
CA SER A 151 -7.79 23.09 15.76
C SER A 151 -8.27 24.15 16.75
N ILE A 152 -8.95 25.18 16.25
CA ILE A 152 -9.61 26.25 17.04
C ILE A 152 -11.01 25.86 17.53
N PHE A 153 -11.55 24.73 17.05
CA PHE A 153 -12.82 24.23 17.55
C PHE A 153 -12.61 23.76 18.99
N ASP A 154 -13.50 24.19 19.89
CA ASP A 154 -13.45 24.06 21.35
C ASP A 154 -13.47 22.59 21.82
N LEU A 155 -12.38 21.87 21.56
CA LEU A 155 -12.12 20.57 22.14
C LEU A 155 -11.29 20.78 23.40
N ARG A 156 -11.67 20.07 24.47
CA ARG A 156 -10.92 19.98 25.74
C ARG A 156 -9.42 19.68 25.55
N SER A 157 -9.04 19.12 24.40
CA SER A 157 -7.66 18.94 23.96
C SER A 157 -7.57 19.20 22.45
N PRO A 158 -7.03 20.35 22.01
CA PRO A 158 -6.94 20.67 20.58
C PRO A 158 -6.00 19.70 19.85
N LEU A 159 -6.40 19.24 18.66
CA LEU A 159 -5.60 18.33 17.84
C LEU A 159 -4.59 19.16 17.00
N ASN A 160 -3.32 18.74 16.98
CA ASN A 160 -2.33 19.35 16.11
C ASN A 160 -2.65 19.02 14.64
N LEU A 161 -2.70 20.05 13.78
CA LEU A 161 -3.22 19.92 12.42
C LEU A 161 -2.26 19.15 11.50
N VAL A 162 -0.94 19.31 11.69
CA VAL A 162 0.09 18.56 10.95
C VAL A 162 0.04 17.08 11.33
N PHE A 163 -0.13 16.79 12.63
CA PHE A 163 -0.32 15.42 13.10
C PHE A 163 -1.56 14.78 12.47
N ALA A 164 -2.71 15.46 12.54
CA ALA A 164 -3.98 14.99 11.99
C ALA A 164 -3.87 14.69 10.49
N THR A 165 -3.36 15.67 9.72
CA THR A 165 -3.19 15.54 8.27
C THR A 165 -2.34 14.32 7.90
N LYS A 166 -1.26 14.05 8.65
CA LYS A 166 -0.38 12.89 8.38
C LYS A 166 -1.04 11.56 8.75
N ILE A 167 -1.81 11.49 9.83
CA ILE A 167 -2.61 10.29 10.17
C ILE A 167 -3.65 10.01 9.08
N VAL A 168 -4.39 11.03 8.65
CA VAL A 168 -5.40 10.88 7.59
C VAL A 168 -4.74 10.51 6.26
N THR A 169 -3.61 11.13 5.92
CA THR A 169 -2.81 10.78 4.72
C THR A 169 -2.33 9.34 4.79
N THR A 170 -1.94 8.86 5.98
CA THR A 170 -1.57 7.46 6.20
C THR A 170 -2.78 6.57 5.92
N ALA A 171 -3.95 6.83 6.51
CA ALA A 171 -5.18 6.09 6.26
C ALA A 171 -5.54 6.05 4.76
N PHE A 172 -5.41 7.19 4.06
CA PHE A 172 -5.59 7.27 2.62
C PHE A 172 -4.60 6.34 1.88
N GLY A 173 -3.30 6.40 2.19
CA GLY A 173 -2.30 5.51 1.60
C GLY A 173 -2.59 4.02 1.83
N LEU A 174 -2.95 3.63 3.06
CA LEU A 174 -3.32 2.25 3.39
C LEU A 174 -4.55 1.80 2.58
N SER A 175 -5.57 2.65 2.49
CA SER A 175 -6.80 2.34 1.75
C SER A 175 -6.56 2.22 0.24
N MET A 176 -5.77 3.13 -0.36
CA MET A 176 -5.41 3.07 -1.78
C MET A 176 -4.64 1.80 -2.13
N TYR A 177 -3.65 1.43 -1.32
CA TYR A 177 -2.93 0.18 -1.52
C TYR A 177 -3.85 -1.04 -1.35
N SER A 178 -4.76 -0.99 -0.37
CA SER A 178 -5.75 -2.05 -0.16
C SER A 178 -6.70 -2.22 -1.34
N LEU A 179 -7.18 -1.13 -1.94
CA LEU A 179 -8.02 -1.17 -3.14
C LEU A 179 -7.29 -1.80 -4.32
N TRP A 180 -6.05 -1.37 -4.55
CA TRP A 180 -5.20 -1.97 -5.58
C TRP A 180 -4.99 -3.48 -5.34
N PHE A 181 -4.70 -3.87 -4.09
CA PHE A 181 -4.49 -5.25 -3.70
C PHE A 181 -5.76 -6.10 -3.89
N LEU A 182 -6.92 -5.62 -3.42
CA LEU A 182 -8.20 -6.31 -3.54
C LEU A 182 -8.59 -6.49 -5.00
N HIS A 183 -8.43 -5.46 -5.84
CA HIS A 183 -8.65 -5.56 -7.28
C HIS A 183 -7.75 -6.65 -7.91
N ARG A 184 -6.47 -6.67 -7.54
CA ARG A 184 -5.53 -7.69 -8.03
C ARG A 184 -5.92 -9.11 -7.59
N VAL A 185 -6.39 -9.29 -6.35
CA VAL A 185 -6.88 -10.58 -5.85
C VAL A 185 -8.13 -11.03 -6.59
N ASP A 186 -9.03 -10.10 -6.92
CA ASP A 186 -10.27 -10.43 -7.63
C ASP A 186 -9.99 -10.91 -9.05
N VAL A 187 -9.15 -10.17 -9.80
CA VAL A 187 -8.68 -10.55 -11.14
C VAL A 187 -8.01 -11.93 -11.14
N GLU A 188 -7.16 -12.21 -10.15
CA GLU A 188 -6.50 -13.52 -10.02
C GLU A 188 -7.52 -14.64 -9.75
N THR A 189 -8.52 -14.37 -8.91
CA THR A 189 -9.56 -15.37 -8.64
C THR A 189 -10.40 -15.67 -9.88
N GLU A 190 -10.75 -14.64 -10.67
CA GLU A 190 -11.47 -14.84 -11.92
C GLU A 190 -10.68 -15.70 -12.90
N ARG A 191 -9.36 -15.50 -12.99
CA ARG A 191 -8.47 -16.33 -13.82
C ARG A 191 -8.50 -17.79 -13.39
N GLN A 192 -8.35 -18.06 -12.09
CA GLN A 192 -8.40 -19.42 -11.55
C GLN A 192 -9.74 -20.11 -11.85
N ASN A 193 -10.86 -19.39 -11.64
CA ASN A 193 -12.19 -19.92 -11.93
C ASN A 193 -12.40 -20.22 -13.43
N ARG A 194 -11.81 -19.44 -14.34
CA ARG A 194 -11.88 -19.71 -15.79
C ARG A 194 -11.08 -20.96 -16.15
N THR A 195 -9.87 -21.11 -15.64
CA THR A 195 -9.03 -22.29 -15.90
C THR A 195 -9.71 -23.57 -15.41
N THR A 196 -10.29 -23.58 -14.22
CA THR A 196 -11.03 -24.75 -13.69
C THR A 196 -12.22 -25.12 -14.59
N LYS A 197 -13.00 -24.13 -15.05
CA LYS A 197 -14.13 -24.38 -15.94
C LYS A 197 -13.71 -24.98 -17.29
N THR A 198 -12.61 -24.50 -17.88
CA THR A 198 -12.10 -25.06 -19.15
C THR A 198 -11.67 -26.52 -18.99
N VAL A 199 -10.93 -26.83 -17.93
CA VAL A 199 -10.49 -28.21 -17.65
C VAL A 199 -11.69 -29.13 -17.43
N ASP A 200 -12.72 -28.70 -16.70
CA ASP A 200 -13.94 -29.50 -16.50
C ASP A 200 -14.71 -29.74 -17.81
N MET A 201 -14.72 -28.77 -18.72
CA MET A 201 -15.34 -28.92 -20.05
C MET A 201 -14.58 -29.93 -20.93
N ASP A 202 -13.25 -29.89 -20.92
CA ASP A 202 -12.42 -30.84 -21.69
C ASP A 202 -12.56 -32.27 -21.16
N VAL A 203 -12.69 -32.45 -19.84
CA VAL A 203 -12.88 -33.77 -19.21
C VAL A 203 -14.29 -34.32 -19.46
N LYS A 204 -15.32 -33.45 -19.54
CA LYS A 204 -16.72 -33.86 -19.80
C LYS A 204 -17.12 -33.90 -21.27
N ALA A 205 -16.24 -33.46 -22.18
CA ALA A 205 -16.50 -33.60 -23.60
C ALA A 205 -16.72 -35.10 -23.93
N PRO A 206 -17.84 -35.48 -24.57
CA PRO A 206 -18.03 -36.85 -24.99
C PRO A 206 -16.85 -37.20 -25.89
N MET A 207 -16.20 -38.35 -25.64
CA MET A 207 -15.27 -38.95 -26.60
C MET A 207 -16.07 -39.35 -27.85
N GLY A 208 -16.41 -38.35 -28.67
CA GLY A 208 -16.83 -38.56 -30.04
C GLY A 208 -15.63 -39.15 -30.75
N ASN A 209 -15.75 -40.43 -31.10
CA ASN A 209 -14.77 -41.14 -31.93
C ASN A 209 -14.23 -40.21 -33.03
N PRO A 210 -12.91 -40.04 -33.16
CA PRO A 210 -12.35 -39.33 -34.30
C PRO A 210 -12.54 -40.24 -35.50
N VAL A 211 -13.68 -40.11 -36.20
CA VAL A 211 -13.82 -40.64 -37.55
C VAL A 211 -12.86 -39.82 -38.40
N ARG A 212 -11.65 -40.39 -38.61
CA ARG A 212 -10.68 -39.93 -39.60
C ARG A 212 -11.41 -39.77 -40.93
N LYS A 213 -11.68 -38.55 -41.35
CA LYS A 213 -11.92 -38.26 -42.77
C LYS A 213 -10.58 -38.38 -43.48
N PRO A 214 -10.47 -39.17 -44.56
CA PRO A 214 -9.24 -39.26 -45.33
C PRO A 214 -8.95 -37.90 -45.98
N ILE A 215 -7.67 -37.53 -45.93
CA ILE A 215 -7.11 -36.33 -46.53
C ILE A 215 -7.21 -36.47 -48.05
N GLU A 216 -8.09 -35.69 -48.69
CA GLU A 216 -8.01 -35.47 -50.13
C GLU A 216 -6.94 -34.41 -50.40
N ILE A 217 -5.80 -34.86 -50.94
CA ILE A 217 -4.76 -34.00 -51.50
C ILE A 217 -5.28 -33.47 -52.85
N GLY A 218 -6.05 -32.40 -52.80
CA GLY A 218 -6.47 -31.63 -53.96
C GLY A 218 -5.42 -30.57 -54.30
N ALA A 219 -4.53 -30.88 -55.24
CA ALA A 219 -3.62 -29.91 -55.83
C ALA A 219 -4.40 -28.74 -56.46
N ARG A 220 -4.19 -27.52 -55.95
CA ARG A 220 -4.45 -26.28 -56.69
C ARG A 220 -3.31 -25.29 -56.46
N LEU A 221 -2.36 -25.36 -57.39
CA LEU A 221 -1.54 -24.22 -57.81
C LEU A 221 -2.47 -23.06 -58.19
N VAL A 222 -2.43 -21.97 -57.43
CA VAL A 222 -2.87 -20.66 -57.93
C VAL A 222 -1.76 -19.65 -57.63
N VAL A 223 -1.22 -19.20 -58.75
CA VAL A 223 -0.28 -18.12 -59.03
C VAL A 223 -0.39 -16.92 -58.09
N GLN A 224 0.76 -16.50 -57.59
CA GLN A 224 1.00 -15.30 -56.81
C GLN A 224 1.13 -14.10 -57.77
N GLN A 225 0.27 -13.08 -57.62
CA GLN A 225 0.46 -11.78 -58.26
C GLN A 225 1.04 -10.76 -57.24
N PRO A 226 1.97 -9.90 -57.67
CA PRO A 226 2.65 -8.95 -56.78
C PRO A 226 1.77 -7.73 -56.49
N ILE A 227 1.83 -7.25 -55.24
CA ILE A 227 1.16 -6.01 -54.80
C ILE A 227 2.16 -4.86 -54.96
N ASP A 228 1.69 -3.85 -55.70
CA ASP A 228 2.32 -2.57 -56.03
C ASP A 228 2.25 -1.59 -54.83
N PRO A 229 3.35 -0.93 -54.41
CA PRO A 229 3.35 -0.03 -53.27
C PRO A 229 3.37 1.44 -53.71
N THR A 230 2.21 2.06 -53.88
CA THR A 230 2.08 3.52 -53.79
C THR A 230 0.66 3.89 -53.42
N VAL A 231 0.45 4.58 -52.29
CA VAL A 231 -0.24 5.87 -52.20
C VAL A 231 -0.12 6.31 -50.74
N ASP A 232 0.76 7.28 -50.52
CA ASP A 232 0.82 8.12 -49.33
C ASP A 232 0.93 9.56 -49.85
N LYS A 233 -0.10 10.36 -49.59
CA LYS A 233 -0.18 11.83 -49.65
C LYS A 233 -1.65 12.26 -49.61
N THR A 234 -2.11 12.66 -48.43
CA THR A 234 -2.69 13.99 -48.14
C THR A 234 -3.02 14.09 -46.65
#